data_AF-A0A0F3RM56-F1
#
_entry.id   AF-A0A0F3RM56-F1
#
_cell.length_a   1.000
_cell.length_b   1.000
_cell.length_c   1.000
_cell.angle_alpha   90.00
_cell.angle_beta   90.00
_cell.angle_gamma   90.00
#
_symmetry.space_group_name_H-M   'P 1'
#
loop_
_entity.id
_entity.type
_entity.pdbx_description
1 polymer ?
#
loop_
_entity_poly.entity_id
_entity_poly.type
_entity_poly.pdbx_seq_one_letter_code
_entity_poly.pdbx_strand_id
1 'polypeptide(L)'
;MKKCITIVYYLIDNFCKIYQEWKRKKLIPSNNQRNRDGKLSLAELLTIVIYFYLSPYKDFKNYYLYYLSHKYKGYFCLASYSKYNSVSECYYC
;
A
#
# COMPACT_ATOMS: atom_id res chain seq x y z
N MET A 1 -22.67 2.83 -1.96
CA MET A 1 -21.48 1.95 -1.81
C MET A 1 -20.13 2.68 -1.62
N LYS A 2 -20.02 4.02 -1.74
CA LYS A 2 -18.77 4.77 -1.44
C LYS A 2 -18.33 4.72 0.04
N LYS A 3 -19.25 4.52 0.99
CA LYS A 3 -18.92 4.49 2.43
C LYS A 3 -18.06 3.28 2.85
N CYS A 4 -18.13 2.16 2.12
CA CYS A 4 -17.42 0.93 2.50
C CYS A 4 -15.90 1.03 2.30
N ILE A 5 -15.43 1.69 1.23
CA ILE A 5 -13.99 1.78 0.95
C ILE A 5 -13.26 2.66 1.96
N THR A 6 -13.89 3.75 2.41
CA THR A 6 -13.31 4.62 3.43
C THR A 6 -13.14 3.90 4.76
N ILE A 7 -14.11 3.06 5.16
CA ILE A 7 -14.04 2.27 6.39
C ILE A 7 -12.92 1.23 6.29
N VAL A 8 -12.84 0.50 5.17
CA VAL A 8 -11.78 -0.49 4.94
C VAL A 8 -10.41 0.18 4.96
N TYR A 9 -10.24 1.31 4.27
CA TYR A 9 -9.00 2.07 4.28
C TYR A 9 -8.64 2.55 5.69
N TYR A 10 -9.60 3.07 6.45
CA TYR A 10 -9.39 3.51 7.83
C TYR A 10 -8.92 2.38 8.75
N LEU A 11 -9.50 1.17 8.62
CA LEU A 11 -9.06 0.00 9.38
C LEU A 11 -7.63 -0.41 9.03
N ILE A 12 -7.30 -0.41 7.74
CA ILE A 12 -5.95 -0.73 7.24
C ILE A 12 -4.93 0.31 7.72
N ASP A 13 -5.28 1.60 7.67
CA ASP A 13 -4.41 2.68 8.14
C ASP A 13 -4.11 2.58 9.64
N ASN A 14 -5.13 2.31 10.46
CA ASN A 14 -4.93 2.08 11.90
C ASN A 14 -4.06 0.85 12.17
N PHE A 15 -4.29 -0.24 11.45
CA PHE A 15 -3.44 -1.42 11.54
C PHE A 15 -1.98 -1.10 11.19
N CYS A 16 -1.74 -0.36 10.10
CA CYS A 16 -0.41 0.03 9.67
C CYS A 16 0.31 0.88 10.72
N LYS A 17 -0.39 1.82 11.37
CA LYS A 17 0.17 2.64 12.45
C LYS A 17 0.62 1.79 13.64
N ILE A 18 -0.23 0.88 14.10
CA ILE A 18 0.09 -0.05 15.19
C ILE A 18 1.27 -0.94 14.80
N TYR A 19 1.26 -1.47 13.58
CA TYR A 19 2.33 -2.32 13.07
C TYR A 19 3.68 -1.59 13.00
N GLN A 20 3.70 -0.34 12.51
CA GLN A 20 4.91 0.47 12.47
C GLN A 20 5.46 0.78 13.86
N GLU A 21 4.57 1.08 14.82
CA GLU A 21 4.97 1.33 16.20
C GLU A 21 5.57 0.06 16.84
N TRP A 22 4.93 -1.09 16.64
CA TRP A 22 5.45 -2.38 17.07
C TRP A 22 6.80 -2.71 16.42
N LYS A 23 6.93 -2.50 15.11
CA LYS A 23 8.17 -2.69 14.36
C LYS A 23 9.29 -1.81 14.92
N ARG A 24 9.00 -0.55 15.21
CA ARG A 24 9.97 0.39 15.82
C ARG A 24 10.41 -0.04 17.21
N LYS A 25 9.51 -0.60 18.03
CA LYS A 25 9.81 -1.07 19.40
C LYS A 25 10.66 -2.35 19.40
N LYS A 26 10.57 -3.18 18.36
CA LYS A 26 11.24 -4.49 18.29
C LYS A 26 12.56 -4.46 17.51
N LEU A 27 12.78 -3.45 16.67
CA LEU A 27 14.03 -3.27 15.96
C LEU A 27 15.07 -2.59 16.85
N ILE A 28 16.28 -3.15 16.87
CA ILE A 28 17.46 -2.49 17.44
C ILE A 28 17.67 -1.18 16.67
N PRO A 29 17.92 -0.04 17.34
CA PRO A 29 18.18 1.21 16.65
C PRO A 29 19.42 1.07 15.76
N SER A 30 19.21 0.89 14.46
CA SER A 30 20.27 0.97 13.46
C SER A 30 20.37 2.42 13.01
N ASN A 31 21.52 3.04 13.24
CA ASN A 31 21.78 4.46 12.94
C ASN A 31 21.72 4.79 11.42
N ASN A 32 21.41 3.82 10.55
CA ASN A 32 21.51 3.92 9.10
C ASN A 32 20.21 3.62 8.31
N GLN A 33 19.05 3.48 8.95
CA GLN A 33 17.80 3.34 8.20
C GLN A 33 17.31 4.70 7.68
N ARG A 34 17.52 4.93 6.38
CA ARG A 34 16.87 6.03 5.65
C ARG A 34 15.38 5.74 5.54
N ASN A 35 14.58 6.33 6.43
CA ASN A 35 13.13 6.43 6.25
C ASN A 35 12.86 7.42 5.10
N ARG A 36 12.79 6.90 3.88
CA ARG A 36 12.25 7.66 2.75
C ARG A 36 10.75 7.47 2.76
N ASP A 37 10.03 8.54 3.01
CA ASP A 37 8.60 8.57 2.74
C ASP A 37 8.40 8.40 1.22
N GLY A 38 8.06 7.18 0.82
CA GLY A 38 7.62 6.91 -0.54
C GLY A 38 6.36 7.71 -0.84
N LYS A 39 6.11 8.03 -2.10
CA LYS A 39 4.86 8.67 -2.53
C LYS A 39 3.61 7.82 -2.25
N LEU A 40 3.80 6.53 -1.94
CA LEU A 40 2.76 5.57 -1.60
C LEU A 40 2.99 5.13 -0.14
N SER A 41 2.00 5.35 0.71
CA SER A 41 2.04 4.91 2.10
C SER A 41 1.85 3.39 2.20
N LEU A 42 2.28 2.82 3.33
CA LEU A 42 2.10 1.39 3.62
C LEU A 42 0.61 1.00 3.62
N ALA A 43 -0.27 1.88 4.12
CA ALA A 43 -1.71 1.67 4.14
C ALA A 43 -2.31 1.62 2.74
N GLU A 44 -1.88 2.50 1.83
CA GLU A 44 -2.29 2.47 0.43
C GLU A 44 -1.82 1.19 -0.27
N LEU A 45 -0.56 0.77 -0.02
CA LEU A 45 -0.01 -0.48 -0.57
C LEU A 45 -0.85 -1.69 -0.14
N LEU A 46 -1.09 -1.85 1.16
CA LEU A 46 -1.90 -2.93 1.71
C LEU A 46 -3.34 -2.92 1.17
N THR A 47 -3.92 -1.72 1.05
CA THR A 47 -5.26 -1.57 0.48
C THR A 47 -5.28 -2.06 -0.97
N ILE A 48 -4.33 -1.62 -1.81
CA ILE A 48 -4.21 -2.06 -3.20
C ILE A 48 -4.08 -3.58 -3.31
N VAL A 49 -3.27 -4.20 -2.46
CA VAL A 49 -3.06 -5.67 -2.44
C VAL A 49 -4.33 -6.41 -2.00
N ILE A 50 -5.00 -5.97 -0.93
CA ILE A 50 -6.24 -6.61 -0.47
C ILE A 50 -7.32 -6.51 -1.55
N TYR A 51 -7.48 -5.35 -2.16
CA TYR A 51 -8.44 -5.17 -3.25
C TYR A 51 -8.07 -5.96 -4.51
N PHE A 52 -6.78 -6.25 -4.74
CA PHE A 52 -6.37 -7.16 -5.81
C PHE A 52 -6.87 -8.58 -5.55
N TYR A 53 -6.64 -9.12 -4.35
CA TYR A 53 -7.10 -10.47 -3.98
C TYR A 53 -8.61 -10.63 -4.03
N LEU A 54 -9.37 -9.56 -3.76
CA LEU A 54 -10.82 -9.56 -3.88
C LEU A 54 -11.31 -9.40 -5.33
N SER A 55 -10.42 -9.04 -6.25
CA SER A 55 -10.77 -8.78 -7.64
C SER A 55 -10.58 -10.04 -8.49
N PRO A 56 -11.38 -10.26 -9.55
CA PRO A 56 -11.25 -11.44 -10.41
C PRO A 56 -10.05 -11.40 -11.37
N TYR A 57 -9.16 -10.41 -11.26
CA TYR A 57 -8.00 -10.29 -12.16
C TYR A 57 -6.92 -11.28 -11.76
N LYS A 58 -6.38 -12.01 -12.75
CA LYS A 58 -5.28 -12.96 -12.55
C LYS A 58 -3.92 -12.27 -12.41
N ASP A 59 -3.72 -11.17 -13.14
CA ASP A 59 -2.44 -10.46 -13.18
C ASP A 59 -2.51 -9.13 -12.42
N PHE A 60 -1.58 -8.95 -11.49
CA PHE A 60 -1.45 -7.72 -10.72
C PHE A 60 -1.16 -6.49 -11.61
N LYS A 61 -0.38 -6.69 -12.68
CA LYS A 61 -0.07 -5.64 -13.66
C LYS A 61 -1.33 -5.09 -14.34
N ASN A 62 -2.20 -6.00 -14.80
CA ASN A 62 -3.44 -5.62 -15.48
C ASN A 62 -4.43 -4.98 -14.49
N TYR A 63 -4.50 -5.50 -13.27
CA TYR A 63 -5.29 -4.90 -12.20
C TYR A 63 -4.83 -3.47 -11.86
N TYR A 64 -3.53 -3.26 -11.66
CA TYR A 64 -2.97 -1.96 -11.30
C TYR A 64 -3.13 -0.92 -12.42
N LEU A 65 -2.80 -1.31 -13.65
CA LEU A 65 -2.82 -0.40 -14.80
C LEU A 65 -4.21 -0.08 -15.31
N TYR A 66 -5.16 -1.02 -15.30
CA TYR A 66 -6.48 -0.81 -15.88
C TYR A 66 -7.57 -0.58 -14.83
N TYR A 67 -7.67 -1.44 -13.82
CA TYR A 67 -8.76 -1.35 -12.84
C TYR A 67 -8.53 -0.22 -11.83
N LEU A 68 -7.32 -0.13 -11.27
CA LEU A 68 -7.00 0.87 -10.25
C LEU A 68 -6.93 2.28 -10.83
N SER A 69 -6.29 2.43 -11.99
CA SER A 69 -6.15 3.71 -12.68
C SER A 69 -7.48 4.29 -13.14
N HIS A 70 -8.48 3.46 -13.44
CA HIS A 70 -9.80 3.91 -13.88
C HIS A 70 -10.77 4.10 -12.71
N LYS A 71 -10.84 3.14 -11.80
CA LYS A 71 -11.87 3.12 -10.74
C LYS A 71 -11.51 3.97 -9.53
N TYR A 72 -10.22 4.09 -9.22
CA TYR A 72 -9.72 4.77 -8.02
C TYR A 72 -8.81 5.95 -8.35
N LYS A 73 -8.91 6.49 -9.58
CA LYS A 73 -8.22 7.71 -9.98
C LYS A 73 -8.57 8.85 -9.01
N GLY A 74 -7.59 9.31 -8.24
CA GLY A 74 -7.74 10.39 -7.26
C GLY A 74 -7.96 9.95 -5.80
N TYR A 75 -8.15 8.65 -5.51
CA TYR A 75 -8.17 8.15 -4.12
C TYR A 75 -6.78 7.77 -3.63
N PHE A 76 -5.91 7.34 -4.55
CA PHE A 76 -4.55 6.93 -4.26
C PHE A 76 -3.56 7.76 -5.08
N CYS A 77 -2.41 8.09 -4.48
CA CYS A 77 -1.28 8.66 -5.20
C CYS A 77 -0.58 7.59 -6.04
N LEU A 78 -1.22 7.18 -7.14
CA LEU A 78 -0.74 6.11 -8.01
C LEU A 78 0.62 6.48 -8.60
N ALA A 79 1.68 5.84 -8.08
CA ALA A 79 2.98 5.85 -8.71
C ALA A 79 2.94 5.07 -10.03
N SER A 80 3.94 5.22 -10.90
CA SER A 80 4.06 4.33 -12.06
C SER A 80 4.20 2.88 -11.59
N TYR A 81 3.66 1.92 -12.35
CA TYR A 81 3.74 0.50 -12.01
C TYR A 81 5.17 0.04 -11.71
N SER A 82 6.16 0.54 -12.47
CA SER A 82 7.57 0.28 -12.23
C SER A 82 8.06 0.79 -10.87
N LYS A 83 7.55 1.93 -10.39
CA LYS A 83 7.86 2.46 -9.05
C LYS A 83 7.14 1.68 -7.95
N TYR A 84 5.91 1.21 -8.19
CA TYR A 84 5.22 0.31 -7.26
C TYR A 84 6.05 -0.95 -7.01
N ASN A 85 6.58 -1.56 -8.07
CA ASN A 85 7.36 -2.79 -7.97
C ASN A 85 8.61 -2.61 -7.10
N SER A 86 9.39 -1.54 -7.35
CA SER A 86 10.57 -1.23 -6.54
C SER A 86 10.24 -0.89 -5.08
N VAL A 87 9.11 -0.22 -4.81
CA VAL A 87 8.66 0.06 -3.44
C VAL A 87 8.24 -1.22 -2.73
N SER A 88 7.49 -2.10 -3.41
CA SER A 88 7.09 -3.40 -2.87
C SER A 88 8.31 -4.25 -2.49
N GLU A 89 9.33 -4.31 -3.34
CA GLU A 89 10.58 -5.03 -3.07
C GLU A 89 11.30 -4.48 -1.82
N CYS A 90 11.32 -3.15 -1.61
CA CYS A 90 11.90 -2.55 -0.41
C CYS A 90 11.13 -2.84 0.89
N TYR A 91 9.83 -3.19 0.82
CA TYR A 91 9.04 -3.54 2.01
C TYR A 91 9.10 -5.04 2.36
N TYR A 92 9.43 -5.89 1.39
CA TYR A 92 9.59 -7.34 1.57
C TYR A 92 11.04 -7.77 1.84
N CYS A 93 12.00 -6.83 1.80
CA CYS A 93 13.40 -7.04 2.21
C CYS A 93 13.69 -6.57 3.64
#